data_AF-A0A7M7NQX8-F1
#
_entry.id   AF-A0A7M7NQX8-F1
#
_cell.length_a   1.000
_cell.length_b   1.000
_cell.length_c   1.000
_cell.angle_alpha   90.00
_cell.angle_beta   90.00
_cell.angle_gamma   90.00
#
_symmetry.space_group_name_H-M   'P 1'
#
loop_
_entity.id
_entity.type
_entity.pdbx_description
1 polymer ?
#
loop_
_entity_poly.entity_id
_entity_poly.type
_entity_poly.pdbx_seq_one_letter_code
_entity_poly.pdbx_strand_id
1 'polypeptide(L)'
;MAAAAHTHSSPSPRRISISVCSSANEYNVEGFMSKLTELRAAQPHMIADVRFRSLPYNDIDSFKFPSNDPVDVMVLCHSIQNRGFSITNVLNALYEKHLKYCRDVVGKKKLAVIVHDFSDCKTKTLDARMESLRRSQPLTFELVDTVIICGSLVVPGKIEMRDEDMTRLTLFFEEARLEPKEKNFEHELFKRFLVNIVKELS
;
A
#
# COMPACT_ATOMS: atom_id res chain seq x y z
N MET A 1 -7.55 -20.80 43.90
CA MET A 1 -6.76 -19.98 42.96
C MET A 1 -7.10 -20.44 41.56
N ALA A 2 -7.86 -19.65 40.80
CA ALA A 2 -8.16 -19.94 39.40
C ALA A 2 -7.49 -18.86 38.55
N ALA A 3 -6.52 -19.25 37.74
CA ALA A 3 -5.89 -18.37 36.77
C ALA A 3 -6.89 -18.12 35.63
N ALA A 4 -7.30 -16.87 35.47
CA ALA A 4 -8.10 -16.45 34.32
C ALA A 4 -7.24 -16.57 33.06
N ALA A 5 -7.60 -17.49 32.18
CA ALA A 5 -7.03 -17.58 30.85
C ALA A 5 -7.41 -16.32 30.06
N HIS A 6 -6.44 -15.46 29.78
CA HIS A 6 -6.60 -14.40 28.79
C HIS A 6 -6.76 -15.06 27.42
N THR A 7 -8.00 -15.25 27.00
CA THR A 7 -8.34 -15.55 25.61
C THR A 7 -7.92 -14.36 24.77
N HIS A 8 -6.75 -14.44 24.12
CA HIS A 8 -6.41 -13.57 23.00
C HIS A 8 -7.41 -13.88 21.88
N SER A 9 -8.52 -13.15 21.83
CA SER A 9 -9.42 -13.18 20.69
C SER A 9 -8.65 -12.66 19.49
N SER A 10 -8.32 -13.54 18.54
CA SER A 10 -7.84 -13.13 17.23
C SER A 10 -8.84 -12.12 16.64
N PRO A 11 -8.40 -10.95 16.15
CA PRO A 11 -9.32 -9.98 15.57
C PRO A 11 -10.08 -10.63 14.42
N SER A 12 -11.40 -10.45 14.41
CA SER A 12 -12.24 -10.95 13.32
C SER A 12 -11.82 -10.26 12.00
N PRO A 13 -11.73 -11.01 10.88
CA PRO A 13 -11.31 -10.43 9.60
C PRO A 13 -12.25 -9.29 9.18
N ARG A 14 -11.73 -8.08 9.12
CA ARG A 14 -12.49 -6.89 8.72
C ARG A 14 -12.55 -6.75 7.20
N ARG A 15 -13.48 -5.94 6.69
CA ARG A 15 -13.43 -5.46 5.31
C ARG A 15 -12.41 -4.30 5.24
N ILE A 16 -11.60 -4.26 4.19
CA ILE A 16 -10.57 -3.22 4.00
C ILE A 16 -10.96 -2.21 2.91
N SER A 17 -10.66 -0.93 3.12
CA SER A 17 -10.62 0.06 2.04
C SER A 17 -9.24 0.09 1.38
N ILE A 18 -9.18 -0.01 0.06
CA ILE A 18 -7.93 0.05 -0.71
C ILE A 18 -7.76 1.45 -1.30
N SER A 19 -6.64 2.10 -1.01
CA SER A 19 -6.22 3.34 -1.67
C SER A 19 -5.15 3.04 -2.72
N VAL A 20 -5.49 3.22 -3.99
CA VAL A 20 -4.53 3.18 -5.10
C VAL A 20 -3.95 4.57 -5.26
N CYS A 21 -2.68 4.72 -4.96
CA CYS A 21 -1.98 6.00 -5.02
C CYS A 21 -1.05 6.03 -6.23
N SER A 22 -1.05 7.12 -7.00
CA SER A 22 -0.11 7.30 -8.10
C SER A 22 0.25 8.77 -8.27
N SER A 23 1.49 9.04 -8.68
CA SER A 23 1.90 10.37 -9.18
C SER A 23 1.62 10.55 -10.68
N ALA A 24 1.08 9.52 -11.34
CA ALA A 24 0.50 9.61 -12.68
C ALA A 24 -1.02 9.85 -12.58
N ASN A 25 -1.67 10.07 -13.72
CA ASN A 25 -3.12 10.31 -13.75
C ASN A 25 -3.89 9.01 -13.45
N GLU A 26 -5.12 9.12 -12.94
CA GLU A 26 -6.00 7.96 -12.68
C GLU A 26 -6.18 7.06 -13.92
N TYR A 27 -6.28 7.68 -15.09
CA TYR A 27 -6.29 7.01 -16.39
C TYR A 27 -5.15 5.99 -16.55
N ASN A 28 -3.95 6.25 -16.00
CA ASN A 28 -2.81 5.35 -16.13
C ASN A 28 -3.00 4.02 -15.38
N VAL A 29 -3.97 3.96 -14.47
CA VAL A 29 -4.28 2.78 -13.65
C VAL A 29 -5.76 2.37 -13.75
N GLU A 30 -6.49 2.90 -14.73
CA GLU A 30 -7.94 2.69 -14.87
C GLU A 30 -8.32 1.21 -14.97
N GLY A 31 -7.56 0.44 -15.77
CA GLY A 31 -7.75 -1.01 -15.88
C GLY A 31 -7.53 -1.75 -14.56
N PHE A 32 -6.55 -1.31 -13.76
CA PHE A 32 -6.31 -1.87 -12.44
C PHE A 32 -7.41 -1.50 -11.44
N MET A 33 -7.90 -0.26 -11.46
CA MET A 33 -9.04 0.20 -10.66
C MET A 33 -10.30 -0.60 -10.98
N SER A 34 -10.56 -0.84 -12.27
CA SER A 34 -11.63 -1.72 -12.74
C SER A 34 -11.46 -3.15 -12.21
N LYS A 35 -10.23 -3.70 -12.25
CA LYS A 35 -9.94 -5.04 -11.74
C LYS A 35 -10.18 -5.18 -10.24
N LEU A 36 -9.82 -4.18 -9.43
CA LEU A 36 -10.11 -4.16 -8.00
C LEU A 36 -11.61 -4.04 -7.72
N THR A 37 -12.34 -3.32 -8.57
CA THR A 37 -13.81 -3.22 -8.47
C THR A 37 -14.49 -4.55 -8.77
N GLU A 38 -14.03 -5.27 -9.79
CA GLU A 38 -14.47 -6.66 -10.07
C GLU A 38 -14.17 -7.57 -8.88
N LEU A 39 -12.96 -7.49 -8.31
CA LEU A 39 -12.55 -8.29 -7.15
C LEU A 39 -13.45 -8.00 -5.94
N ARG A 40 -13.78 -6.72 -5.69
CA ARG A 40 -14.74 -6.31 -4.66
C ARG A 40 -16.13 -6.91 -4.90
N ALA A 41 -16.61 -6.94 -6.14
CA ALA A 41 -17.91 -7.53 -6.48
C ALA A 41 -17.91 -9.05 -6.28
N ALA A 42 -16.82 -9.73 -6.65
CA ALA A 42 -16.65 -11.17 -6.45
C ALA A 42 -16.43 -11.55 -4.99
N GLN A 43 -15.78 -10.69 -4.20
CA GLN A 43 -15.42 -10.93 -2.80
C GLN A 43 -15.80 -9.74 -1.90
N PRO A 44 -17.10 -9.47 -1.72
CA PRO A 44 -17.58 -8.29 -0.98
C PRO A 44 -17.21 -8.30 0.51
N HIS A 45 -16.92 -9.48 1.05
CA HIS A 45 -16.48 -9.68 2.42
C HIS A 45 -15.01 -9.27 2.66
N MET A 46 -14.20 -9.16 1.59
CA MET A 46 -12.79 -8.75 1.66
C MET A 46 -12.65 -7.23 1.54
N ILE A 47 -13.26 -6.64 0.51
CA ILE A 47 -13.06 -5.23 0.15
C ILE A 47 -14.32 -4.42 0.50
N ALA A 48 -14.14 -3.43 1.37
CA ALA A 48 -15.17 -2.43 1.67
C ALA A 48 -15.31 -1.44 0.50
N ASP A 49 -14.17 -0.93 0.04
CA ASP A 49 -14.10 0.18 -0.90
C ASP A 49 -12.76 0.26 -1.64
N VAL A 50 -12.75 0.90 -2.80
CA VAL A 50 -11.55 1.11 -3.62
C VAL A 50 -11.54 2.56 -4.09
N ARG A 51 -10.44 3.27 -3.84
CA ARG A 51 -10.31 4.70 -4.16
C ARG A 51 -8.98 5.01 -4.82
N PHE A 52 -9.01 5.85 -5.85
CA PHE A 52 -7.82 6.46 -6.39
C PHE A 52 -7.43 7.69 -5.55
N ARG A 53 -6.12 7.89 -5.34
CA ARG A 53 -5.56 9.07 -4.69
C ARG A 53 -4.38 9.58 -5.51
N SER A 54 -4.55 10.76 -6.09
CA SER A 54 -3.46 11.44 -6.80
C SER A 54 -2.39 11.90 -5.80
N LEU A 55 -1.14 11.53 -6.06
CA LEU A 55 0.04 12.03 -5.35
C LEU A 55 0.58 13.28 -6.08
N PRO A 56 0.94 14.35 -5.36
CA PRO A 56 1.50 15.54 -5.99
C PRO A 56 2.76 15.23 -6.77
N TYR A 57 2.87 15.67 -8.03
CA TYR A 57 4.04 15.38 -8.86
C TYR A 57 5.33 15.95 -8.22
N ASN A 58 5.37 17.24 -7.89
CA ASN A 58 6.61 17.90 -7.45
C ASN A 58 6.89 17.83 -5.94
N ASP A 59 5.94 17.37 -5.13
CA ASP A 59 6.03 17.42 -3.67
C ASP A 59 5.26 16.26 -3.02
N ILE A 60 5.66 15.03 -3.36
CA ILE A 60 5.02 13.81 -2.85
C ILE A 60 5.12 13.73 -1.32
N ASP A 61 6.17 14.33 -0.73
CA ASP A 61 6.45 14.27 0.70
C ASP A 61 5.45 15.08 1.55
N SER A 62 4.81 16.11 0.98
CA SER A 62 3.77 16.88 1.67
C SER A 62 2.41 16.18 1.67
N PHE A 63 2.23 15.13 0.86
CA PHE A 63 1.00 14.35 0.89
C PHE A 63 0.80 13.71 2.27
N LYS A 64 -0.41 13.91 2.82
CA LYS A 64 -0.88 13.26 4.04
C LYS A 64 -2.26 12.68 3.79
N PHE A 65 -2.53 11.50 4.35
CA PHE A 65 -3.88 10.95 4.33
C PHE A 65 -4.80 11.84 5.18
N PRO A 66 -6.02 12.16 4.70
CA PRO A 66 -6.97 12.94 5.48
C PRO A 66 -7.34 12.19 6.77
N SER A 67 -7.37 12.91 7.90
CA SER A 67 -7.64 12.31 9.22
C SER A 67 -9.05 11.72 9.35
N ASN A 68 -10.01 12.27 8.60
CA ASN A 68 -11.39 11.80 8.51
C ASN A 68 -11.56 10.65 7.49
N ASP A 69 -10.50 10.27 6.78
CA ASP A 69 -10.54 9.30 5.72
C ASP A 69 -9.39 8.28 5.83
N PRO A 70 -9.39 7.45 6.89
CA PRO A 70 -8.29 6.55 7.19
C PRO A 70 -8.13 5.47 6.10
N VAL A 71 -6.87 5.12 5.83
CA VAL A 71 -6.50 4.13 4.81
C VAL A 71 -6.17 2.80 5.47
N ASP A 72 -6.92 1.77 5.10
CA ASP A 72 -6.68 0.41 5.59
C ASP A 72 -5.53 -0.28 4.85
N VAL A 73 -5.45 -0.08 3.52
CA VAL A 73 -4.40 -0.60 2.63
C VAL A 73 -4.05 0.47 1.60
N MET A 74 -2.76 0.64 1.33
CA MET A 74 -2.26 1.50 0.26
C MET A 74 -1.48 0.69 -0.77
N VAL A 75 -1.79 0.93 -2.05
CA VAL A 75 -1.08 0.38 -3.20
C VAL A 75 -0.49 1.54 -3.98
N LEU A 76 0.84 1.66 -3.98
CA LEU A 76 1.55 2.65 -4.80
C LEU A 76 1.69 2.12 -6.23
N CYS A 77 1.06 2.77 -7.20
CA CYS A 77 1.28 2.50 -8.62
C CYS A 77 2.27 3.52 -9.20
N HIS A 78 3.45 3.04 -9.55
CA HIS A 78 4.51 3.83 -10.16
C HIS A 78 4.72 3.47 -11.62
N SER A 79 4.39 4.40 -12.53
CA SER A 79 4.70 4.29 -13.95
C SER A 79 6.17 4.60 -14.21
N ILE A 80 6.89 3.68 -14.86
CA ILE A 80 8.26 3.96 -15.32
C ILE A 80 8.30 4.97 -16.47
N GLN A 81 7.19 5.17 -17.20
CA GLN A 81 7.10 6.16 -18.26
C GLN A 81 6.97 7.57 -17.71
N ASN A 82 6.37 7.73 -16.53
CA ASN A 82 6.22 9.02 -15.88
C ASN A 82 7.54 9.54 -15.29
N ARG A 83 8.28 8.69 -14.56
CA ARG A 83 9.48 9.11 -13.80
C ARG A 83 10.62 8.09 -13.74
N GLY A 84 10.73 7.23 -14.75
CA GLY A 84 11.77 6.21 -14.82
C GLY A 84 11.66 5.15 -13.72
N PHE A 85 12.62 4.23 -13.67
CA PHE A 85 12.59 3.13 -12.70
C PHE A 85 13.26 3.50 -11.36
N SER A 86 12.76 4.53 -10.69
CA SER A 86 13.35 5.08 -9.45
C SER A 86 12.31 5.24 -8.33
N ILE A 87 12.29 4.29 -7.40
CA ILE A 87 11.41 4.25 -6.24
C ILE A 87 12.16 4.75 -4.98
N THR A 88 13.26 4.06 -4.62
CA THR A 88 14.11 4.34 -3.44
C THR A 88 15.60 4.14 -3.76
N ASN A 89 16.50 4.56 -2.87
CA ASN A 89 17.96 4.41 -2.84
C ASN A 89 18.77 4.89 -4.05
N VAL A 90 18.14 5.62 -4.97
CA VAL A 90 18.80 6.22 -6.14
C VAL A 90 18.70 7.74 -6.05
N LEU A 91 19.62 8.46 -6.70
CA LEU A 91 19.73 9.93 -6.59
C LEU A 91 18.41 10.68 -6.86
N ASN A 92 17.58 10.12 -7.73
CA ASN A 92 16.27 10.68 -8.13
C ASN A 92 15.09 9.89 -7.55
N ALA A 93 15.30 9.13 -6.46
CA ALA A 93 14.24 8.41 -5.79
C ALA A 93 13.19 9.37 -5.23
N LEU A 94 11.93 8.99 -5.41
CA LEU A 94 10.80 9.89 -5.17
C LEU A 94 10.03 9.54 -3.91
N TYR A 95 10.06 8.28 -3.51
CA TYR A 95 9.12 7.76 -2.53
C TYR A 95 9.77 7.35 -1.22
N GLU A 96 11.06 7.61 -0.98
CA GLU A 96 11.69 7.16 0.27
C GLU A 96 11.00 7.73 1.52
N LYS A 97 10.85 9.06 1.58
CA LYS A 97 10.22 9.75 2.71
C LYS A 97 8.72 9.46 2.73
N HIS A 98 8.06 9.46 1.58
CA HIS A 98 6.65 9.12 1.46
C HIS A 98 6.33 7.69 1.93
N LEU A 99 7.10 6.67 1.50
CA LEU A 99 6.90 5.28 1.93
C LEU A 99 7.24 5.08 3.40
N LYS A 100 8.23 5.81 3.95
CA LYS A 100 8.47 5.84 5.40
C LYS A 100 7.23 6.36 6.14
N TYR A 101 6.69 7.51 5.72
CA TYR A 101 5.44 8.05 6.27
C TYR A 101 4.28 7.06 6.17
N CYS A 102 4.05 6.48 4.98
CA CYS A 102 2.97 5.52 4.78
C CYS A 102 3.16 4.28 5.66
N ARG A 103 4.40 3.81 5.85
CA ARG A 103 4.69 2.66 6.71
C ARG A 103 4.37 3.00 8.16
N ASP A 104 4.70 4.19 8.61
CA ASP A 104 4.49 4.62 9.99
C ASP A 104 3.00 4.93 10.29
N VAL A 105 2.19 5.26 9.27
CA VAL A 105 0.75 5.54 9.44
C VAL A 105 -0.15 4.35 9.15
N VAL A 106 0.17 3.57 8.12
CA VAL A 106 -0.68 2.47 7.62
C VAL A 106 -0.14 1.11 8.06
N GLY A 107 1.17 0.98 8.25
CA GLY A 107 1.86 -0.26 8.63
C GLY A 107 2.36 -1.04 7.41
N LYS A 108 3.59 -1.60 7.49
CA LYS A 108 4.27 -2.33 6.40
C LYS A 108 3.38 -3.38 5.72
N LYS A 109 2.72 -4.24 6.51
CA LYS A 109 1.84 -5.33 6.05
C LYS A 109 0.56 -4.88 5.32
N LYS A 110 0.35 -3.56 5.25
CA LYS A 110 -0.78 -2.92 4.57
C LYS A 110 -0.31 -2.01 3.43
N LEU A 111 0.96 -2.13 3.03
CA LEU A 111 1.55 -1.41 1.90
C LEU A 111 2.01 -2.35 0.79
N ALA A 112 1.63 -2.02 -0.44
CA ALA A 112 2.14 -2.65 -1.64
C ALA A 112 2.66 -1.61 -2.64
N VAL A 113 3.63 -2.00 -3.46
CA VAL A 113 4.14 -1.22 -4.58
C VAL A 113 3.97 -2.01 -5.87
N ILE A 114 3.43 -1.37 -6.90
CA ILE A 114 3.33 -1.88 -8.26
C ILE A 114 4.13 -0.93 -9.16
N VAL A 115 5.19 -1.44 -9.77
CA VAL A 115 5.95 -0.72 -10.80
C VAL A 115 5.48 -1.18 -12.17
N HIS A 116 4.91 -0.28 -12.95
CA HIS A 116 4.21 -0.65 -14.18
C HIS A 116 4.72 0.11 -15.41
N ASP A 117 4.13 -0.21 -16.57
CA ASP A 117 4.46 0.29 -17.91
C ASP A 117 5.81 -0.20 -18.48
N PHE A 118 6.27 -1.39 -18.06
CA PHE A 118 7.33 -2.09 -18.77
C PHE A 118 6.83 -2.55 -20.14
N SER A 119 7.60 -2.30 -21.20
CA SER A 119 7.21 -2.68 -22.57
C SER A 119 7.49 -4.15 -22.92
N ASP A 120 8.47 -4.78 -22.27
CA ASP A 120 8.75 -6.21 -22.41
C ASP A 120 8.28 -6.98 -21.17
N CYS A 121 7.08 -7.53 -21.27
CA CYS A 121 6.39 -8.26 -20.22
C CYS A 121 6.74 -9.75 -20.17
N LYS A 122 7.77 -10.21 -20.90
CA LYS A 122 8.24 -11.60 -20.80
C LYS A 122 8.69 -11.88 -19.37
N THR A 123 8.30 -13.03 -18.82
CA THR A 123 8.60 -13.46 -17.44
C THR A 123 10.08 -13.28 -17.08
N LYS A 124 11.01 -13.77 -17.92
CA LYS A 124 12.45 -13.63 -17.68
C LYS A 124 12.91 -12.17 -17.60
N THR A 125 12.35 -11.30 -18.44
CA THR A 125 12.69 -9.88 -18.47
C THR A 125 12.19 -9.20 -17.20
N LEU A 126 10.93 -9.43 -16.83
CA LEU A 126 10.37 -8.92 -15.58
C LEU A 126 11.18 -9.44 -14.39
N ASP A 127 11.43 -10.74 -14.27
CA ASP A 127 12.19 -11.29 -13.15
C ASP A 127 13.59 -10.65 -13.02
N ALA A 128 14.29 -10.42 -14.13
CA ALA A 128 15.56 -9.70 -14.14
C ALA A 128 15.42 -8.24 -13.65
N ARG A 129 14.30 -7.56 -13.99
CA ARG A 129 13.98 -6.22 -13.48
C ARG A 129 13.66 -6.23 -11.98
N MET A 130 12.94 -7.24 -11.49
CA MET A 130 12.68 -7.41 -10.05
C MET A 130 13.99 -7.59 -9.29
N GLU A 131 14.89 -8.44 -9.80
CA GLU A 131 16.22 -8.64 -9.20
C GLU A 131 17.08 -7.38 -9.23
N SER A 132 17.01 -6.61 -10.32
CA SER A 132 17.66 -5.30 -10.38
C SER A 132 17.10 -4.34 -9.34
N LEU A 133 15.78 -4.31 -9.15
CA LEU A 133 15.12 -3.47 -8.14
C LEU A 133 15.56 -3.87 -6.73
N ARG A 134 15.58 -5.17 -6.41
CA ARG A 134 16.05 -5.70 -5.12
C ARG A 134 17.47 -5.26 -4.79
N ARG A 135 18.38 -5.33 -5.76
CA ARG A 135 19.78 -4.96 -5.54
C ARG A 135 19.99 -3.46 -5.42
N SER A 136 19.32 -2.67 -6.26
CA SER A 136 19.58 -1.22 -6.35
C SER A 136 18.70 -0.37 -5.43
N GLN A 137 17.54 -0.88 -5.01
CA GLN A 137 16.52 -0.14 -4.25
C GLN A 137 15.95 -0.98 -3.10
N PRO A 138 16.83 -1.58 -2.25
CA PRO A 138 16.41 -2.51 -1.19
C PRO A 138 15.42 -1.90 -0.20
N LEU A 139 15.48 -0.59 0.05
CA LEU A 139 14.59 0.10 0.98
C LEU A 139 13.12 -0.01 0.56
N THR A 140 12.82 -0.19 -0.73
CA THR A 140 11.46 -0.48 -1.20
C THR A 140 10.89 -1.71 -0.49
N PHE A 141 11.66 -2.80 -0.46
CA PHE A 141 11.26 -4.09 0.14
C PHE A 141 11.33 -4.08 1.67
N GLU A 142 12.14 -3.18 2.25
CA GLU A 142 12.16 -2.96 3.69
C GLU A 142 10.88 -2.25 4.16
N LEU A 143 10.38 -1.28 3.38
CA LEU A 143 9.26 -0.41 3.75
C LEU A 143 7.88 -1.00 3.46
N VAL A 144 7.75 -1.86 2.43
CA VAL A 144 6.46 -2.42 2.01
C VAL A 144 6.49 -3.94 2.06
N ASP A 145 5.30 -4.54 2.12
CA ASP A 145 5.18 -5.99 2.21
C ASP A 145 5.23 -6.65 0.83
N THR A 146 4.47 -6.11 -0.13
CA THR A 146 4.35 -6.67 -1.47
C THR A 146 4.90 -5.71 -2.53
N VAL A 147 5.76 -6.23 -3.42
CA VAL A 147 6.29 -5.50 -4.58
C VAL A 147 6.02 -6.29 -5.86
N ILE A 148 5.30 -5.71 -6.80
CA ILE A 148 4.94 -6.25 -8.11
C ILE A 148 5.58 -5.38 -9.20
N ILE A 149 5.96 -6.01 -10.30
CA ILE A 149 6.32 -5.32 -11.53
C ILE A 149 5.49 -5.90 -12.67
N CYS A 150 5.00 -5.06 -13.58
CA CYS A 150 4.12 -5.49 -14.65
C CYS A 150 4.15 -4.53 -15.86
N GLY A 151 3.43 -4.87 -16.92
CA GLY A 151 3.25 -3.96 -18.05
C GLY A 151 2.20 -2.88 -17.78
N SER A 152 1.43 -2.54 -18.80
CA SER A 152 0.36 -1.55 -18.75
C SER A 152 -0.75 -1.91 -17.77
N LEU A 153 -1.22 -0.91 -17.02
CA LEU A 153 -2.41 -0.99 -16.14
C LEU A 153 -3.61 -0.19 -16.67
N VAL A 154 -3.49 0.36 -17.88
CA VAL A 154 -4.40 1.39 -18.40
C VAL A 154 -5.76 0.81 -18.79
N VAL A 155 -5.78 -0.30 -19.54
CA VAL A 155 -6.99 -0.74 -20.24
C VAL A 155 -7.77 -1.76 -19.42
N PRO A 156 -9.06 -1.50 -19.07
CA PRO A 156 -9.93 -2.48 -18.42
C PRO A 156 -9.99 -3.81 -19.16
N GLY A 157 -9.91 -4.91 -18.41
CA GLY A 157 -9.88 -6.28 -18.95
C GLY A 157 -8.61 -6.66 -19.71
N LYS A 158 -7.62 -5.75 -19.84
CA LYS A 158 -6.38 -5.98 -20.60
C LYS A 158 -5.14 -5.44 -19.88
N ILE A 159 -5.14 -5.46 -18.55
CA ILE A 159 -3.93 -5.14 -17.78
C ILE A 159 -2.88 -6.22 -18.02
N GLU A 160 -1.62 -5.82 -18.10
CA GLU A 160 -0.48 -6.71 -18.36
C GLU A 160 0.19 -7.13 -17.04
N MET A 161 -0.63 -7.57 -16.09
CA MET A 161 -0.19 -8.17 -14.83
C MET A 161 -0.37 -9.70 -14.90
N ARG A 162 0.63 -10.45 -14.44
CA ARG A 162 0.58 -11.91 -14.40
C ARG A 162 -0.47 -12.39 -13.38
N ASP A 163 -1.08 -13.53 -13.65
CA ASP A 163 -2.09 -14.12 -12.76
C ASP A 163 -1.51 -14.46 -11.37
N GLU A 164 -0.23 -14.87 -11.31
CA GLU A 164 0.45 -15.13 -10.04
C GLU A 164 0.65 -13.84 -9.23
N ASP A 165 0.90 -12.71 -9.90
CA ASP A 165 1.03 -11.40 -9.23
C ASP A 165 -0.32 -10.90 -8.73
N MET A 166 -1.40 -11.09 -9.49
CA MET A 166 -2.76 -10.80 -9.04
C MET A 166 -3.18 -11.69 -7.86
N THR A 167 -2.76 -12.96 -7.87
CA THR A 167 -3.00 -13.90 -6.76
C THR A 167 -2.25 -13.46 -5.51
N ARG A 168 -0.97 -13.09 -5.65
CA ARG A 168 -0.15 -12.56 -4.55
C ARG A 168 -0.74 -11.28 -3.98
N LEU A 169 -1.21 -10.36 -4.83
CA LEU A 169 -1.86 -9.13 -4.38
C LEU A 169 -3.17 -9.42 -3.62
N THR A 170 -3.93 -10.42 -4.07
CA THR A 170 -5.17 -10.84 -3.40
C THR A 170 -4.87 -11.46 -2.02
N LEU A 171 -3.84 -12.29 -1.90
CA LEU A 171 -3.38 -12.83 -0.61
C LEU A 171 -2.92 -11.73 0.34
N PHE A 172 -2.17 -10.74 -0.18
CA PHE A 172 -1.80 -9.56 0.59
C PHE A 172 -3.02 -8.82 1.15
N PHE A 173 -4.08 -8.66 0.35
CA PHE A 173 -5.34 -8.07 0.84
C PHE A 173 -6.01 -8.91 1.92
N GLU A 174 -6.00 -10.24 1.80
CA GLU A 174 -6.52 -11.14 2.82
C GLU A 174 -5.76 -11.02 4.15
N GLU A 175 -4.43 -11.01 4.09
CA GLU A 175 -3.58 -10.86 5.28
C GLU A 175 -3.77 -9.48 5.93
N ALA A 176 -3.88 -8.42 5.14
CA ALA A 176 -4.13 -7.06 5.62
C ALA A 176 -5.45 -6.91 6.41
N ARG A 177 -6.43 -7.80 6.18
CA ARG A 177 -7.70 -7.83 6.95
C ARG A 177 -7.53 -8.35 8.37
N LEU A 178 -6.50 -9.15 8.61
CA LEU A 178 -6.16 -9.69 9.92
C LEU A 178 -5.34 -8.69 10.75
N GLU A 179 -4.72 -7.72 10.08
CA GLU A 179 -3.94 -6.69 10.74
C GLU A 179 -4.85 -5.68 11.48
N PRO A 180 -4.51 -5.32 12.72
CA PRO A 180 -5.20 -4.27 13.45
C PRO A 180 -5.21 -2.97 12.65
N LYS A 181 -6.28 -2.18 12.80
CA LYS A 181 -6.21 -0.77 12.38
C LYS A 181 -5.12 -0.11 13.22
N GLU A 182 -4.15 0.51 12.56
CA GLU A 182 -3.18 1.35 13.25
C GLU A 182 -4.00 2.44 13.96
N LYS A 183 -3.91 2.47 15.29
CA LYS A 183 -4.45 3.59 16.05
C LYS A 183 -3.52 4.75 15.74
N ASN A 184 -4.02 5.84 15.15
CA ASN A 184 -3.28 7.08 14.92
C ASN A 184 -2.33 7.33 16.11
N PHE A 185 -1.05 7.06 15.90
CA PHE A 185 -0.05 7.03 16.97
C PHE A 185 0.04 8.40 17.67
N GLU A 186 -0.20 9.47 16.91
CA GLU A 186 -0.29 10.84 17.43
C GLU A 186 -1.48 11.06 18.38
N HIS A 187 -2.63 10.46 18.11
CA HIS A 187 -3.81 10.64 18.97
C HIS A 187 -3.67 9.87 20.29
N GLU A 188 -3.01 8.70 20.27
CA GLU A 188 -2.69 7.96 21.50
C GLU A 188 -1.53 8.60 22.28
N LEU A 189 -0.47 9.08 21.62
CA LEU A 189 0.60 9.85 22.28
C LEU A 189 0.06 11.14 22.91
N PHE A 190 -0.79 11.88 22.20
CA PHE A 190 -1.41 13.10 22.70
C PHE A 190 -2.38 12.82 23.86
N LYS A 191 -3.20 11.77 23.77
CA LYS A 191 -4.04 11.31 24.89
C LYS A 191 -3.20 10.92 26.11
N ARG A 192 -2.12 10.17 25.90
CA ARG A 192 -1.25 9.69 26.98
C ARG A 192 -0.48 10.84 27.62
N PHE A 193 -0.08 11.83 26.83
CA PHE A 193 0.51 13.09 27.32
C PHE A 193 -0.50 13.90 28.15
N LEU A 194 -1.74 14.09 27.65
CA LEU A 194 -2.79 14.78 28.40
C LEU A 194 -3.17 14.08 29.70
N VAL A 195 -3.28 12.75 29.69
CA VAL A 195 -3.55 11.94 30.90
C VAL A 195 -2.44 12.09 31.93
N ASN A 196 -1.19 12.18 31.49
CA ASN A 196 -0.06 12.40 32.41
C ASN A 196 -0.07 13.81 33.00
N ILE A 197 -0.36 14.85 32.19
CA ILE A 197 -0.51 16.23 32.70
C ILE A 197 -1.62 16.34 33.75
N VAL A 198 -2.79 15.74 33.49
CA VAL A 198 -3.92 15.80 34.43
C VAL A 198 -3.58 15.10 35.76
N LYS A 199 -2.80 14.02 35.72
CA LYS A 199 -2.32 13.32 36.94
C LYS A 199 -1.29 14.11 37.73
N GLU A 200 -0.48 14.94 37.09
CA GLU A 200 0.50 15.79 37.77
C GLU A 200 -0.15 17.04 38.39
N LEU A 201 -1.35 17.41 37.94
CA LEU A 201 -2.10 18.59 38.41
C LEU A 201 -3.22 18.25 39.40
N SER A 202 -3.40 16.98 39.77
CA SER A 202 -4.39 16.47 40.72
C SER A 202 -3.73 15.90 41.98
#